data_AF-A0AAD1N0I9-F1
#
_entry.id   AF-A0AAD1N0I9-F1
#
_cell.length_a   1.000
_cell.length_b   1.000
_cell.length_c   1.000
_cell.angle_alpha   90.00
_cell.angle_beta   90.00
_cell.angle_gamma   90.00
#
_symmetry.space_group_name_H-M   'P 1'
#
loop_
_entity.id
_entity.type
_entity.pdbx_description
1 polymer ?
#
loop_
_entity_poly.entity_id
_entity_poly.type
_entity_poly.pdbx_seq_one_letter_code
_entity_poly.pdbx_strand_id
1 'polypeptide(L)'
;MRKLQLSQAAARLFTERGYHNVSMDDVASAVGLTGPALYRHFRKKHDILAQAISEQLASVEAVAVRAVEADLAPPERSAMFLSELADLVLEREEVLLWKRERRELSESEQDEFRSKLNDVLWLTVQALGLGDDGEPTSDAELRAWSVLAVYSSVSPARRGMDDASAKRILQSMADGVLNCELDAAATTSRPPLAPPRRPPGRRERILSTATRLFHAQSYHSVGIEEIAAESDTAIATFYQYFTGKAELLQAVLNRGAEGLHYVTNHRLPTASTPQEAVDIIACTLIELALGPHQPILAILAADLIYLPEKAQEAIRTSQREYIDEWVVAITGVRPELSAHHARLLARASIGLVTDITQTQSMRNRPGIAGELHRLVSAVLAA
;
A
#
# COMPACT_ATOMS: atom_id res chain seq x y z
N MET A 1 12.77 13.56 23.20
CA MET A 1 13.35 14.32 22.07
C MET A 1 14.42 13.56 21.29
N ARG A 2 15.52 13.06 21.88
CA ARG A 2 16.60 12.46 21.08
C ARG A 2 16.24 11.14 20.38
N LYS A 3 15.47 10.25 21.03
CA LYS A 3 14.95 9.02 20.40
C LYS A 3 14.05 9.32 19.21
N LEU A 4 13.14 10.29 19.35
CA LEU A 4 12.23 10.75 18.28
C LEU A 4 12.97 11.27 17.04
N GLN A 5 14.02 12.08 17.22
CA GLN A 5 14.83 12.56 16.09
C GLN A 5 15.51 11.41 15.35
N LEU A 6 15.97 10.39 16.10
CA LEU A 6 16.65 9.22 15.56
C LEU A 6 15.71 8.31 14.76
N SER A 7 14.54 8.00 15.32
CA SER A 7 13.50 7.20 14.64
C SER A 7 12.95 7.92 13.41
N GLN A 8 12.76 9.24 13.45
CA GLN A 8 12.36 10.02 12.27
C GLN A 8 13.41 9.97 11.15
N ALA A 9 14.69 10.17 11.49
CA ALA A 9 15.78 10.07 10.51
C ALA A 9 15.89 8.65 9.94
N ALA A 10 15.73 7.63 10.78
CA ALA A 10 15.70 6.24 10.34
C ALA A 10 14.51 5.95 9.43
N ALA A 11 13.31 6.45 9.75
CA ALA A 11 12.12 6.30 8.92
C ALA A 11 12.34 6.84 7.50
N ARG A 12 12.97 8.02 7.38
CA ARG A 12 13.36 8.59 6.07
C ARG A 12 14.27 7.66 5.30
N LEU A 13 15.36 7.23 5.93
CA LEU A 13 16.34 6.36 5.30
C LEU A 13 15.74 5.00 4.90
N PHE A 14 14.89 4.42 5.74
CA PHE A 14 14.20 3.15 5.43
C PHE A 14 13.23 3.32 4.26
N THR A 15 12.47 4.42 4.20
CA THR A 15 11.60 4.72 3.04
C THR A 15 12.41 4.85 1.75
N GLU A 16 13.51 5.62 1.79
CA GLU A 16 14.32 5.95 0.61
C GLU A 16 15.17 4.77 0.11
N ARG A 17 15.80 4.04 1.03
CA ARG A 17 16.84 3.04 0.72
C ARG A 17 16.39 1.61 1.01
N GLY A 18 15.31 1.41 1.76
CA GLY A 18 14.85 0.10 2.23
C GLY A 18 15.53 -0.29 3.54
N TYR A 19 14.81 -1.01 4.39
CA TYR A 19 15.29 -1.42 5.71
C TYR A 19 16.64 -2.14 5.67
N HIS A 20 16.84 -3.08 4.74
CA HIS A 20 18.08 -3.88 4.66
C HIS A 20 19.31 -3.10 4.18
N ASN A 21 19.13 -2.02 3.41
CA ASN A 21 20.23 -1.22 2.87
C ASN A 21 20.68 -0.08 3.79
N VAL A 22 20.04 0.08 4.95
CA VAL A 22 20.38 1.11 5.94
C VAL A 22 21.12 0.46 7.11
N SER A 23 22.28 1.01 7.47
CA SER A 23 23.05 0.60 8.65
C SER A 23 22.74 1.48 9.86
N MET A 24 23.16 1.03 11.05
CA MET A 24 23.11 1.86 12.26
C MET A 24 23.95 3.14 12.11
N ASP A 25 25.09 3.06 11.42
CA ASP A 25 25.97 4.22 11.21
C ASP A 25 25.37 5.24 10.24
N ASP A 26 24.59 4.80 9.25
CA ASP A 26 23.84 5.70 8.36
C ASP A 26 22.83 6.55 9.16
N VAL A 27 22.08 5.90 10.05
CA VAL A 27 21.10 6.57 10.93
C VAL A 27 21.79 7.54 11.88
N ALA A 28 22.91 7.13 12.49
CA ALA A 28 23.68 8.00 13.37
C ALA A 28 24.19 9.24 12.61
N SER A 29 24.77 9.02 11.44
CA SER A 29 25.34 10.08 10.60
C SER A 29 24.28 11.08 10.14
N ALA A 30 23.08 10.62 9.81
CA ALA A 30 21.96 11.46 9.38
C ALA A 30 21.52 12.50 10.43
N VAL A 31 21.80 12.27 11.71
CA VAL A 31 21.52 13.21 12.81
C VAL A 31 22.79 13.83 13.43
N GLY A 32 23.93 13.70 12.77
CA GLY A 32 25.22 14.22 13.24
C GLY A 32 25.75 13.50 14.50
N LEU A 33 25.46 12.21 14.66
CA LEU A 33 25.96 11.36 15.73
C LEU A 33 26.95 10.31 15.21
N THR A 34 27.79 9.82 16.11
CA THR A 34 28.63 8.64 15.88
C THR A 34 27.84 7.35 16.15
N GLY A 35 28.18 6.24 15.49
CA GLY A 35 27.61 4.91 15.75
C GLY A 35 27.48 4.55 17.25
N PRO A 36 28.56 4.64 18.06
CA PRO A 36 28.50 4.34 19.49
C PRO A 36 27.48 5.18 20.30
N ALA A 37 27.17 6.40 19.85
CA ALA A 37 26.17 7.25 20.48
C ALA A 37 24.73 6.78 20.16
N LEU A 38 24.50 6.25 18.95
CA LEU A 38 23.23 5.64 18.57
C LEU A 38 22.94 4.38 19.41
N TYR A 39 23.96 3.55 19.64
CA TYR A 39 23.84 2.32 20.43
C TYR A 39 23.40 2.54 21.89
N ARG A 40 23.53 3.77 22.42
CA ARG A 40 23.00 4.14 23.73
C ARG A 40 21.47 4.28 23.75
N HIS A 41 20.88 4.59 22.59
CA HIS A 41 19.44 4.78 22.45
C HIS A 41 18.73 3.53 21.93
N PHE A 42 19.35 2.84 20.97
CA PHE A 42 18.81 1.65 20.33
C PHE A 42 19.91 0.61 20.15
N ARG A 43 19.67 -0.61 20.61
CA ARG A 43 20.69 -1.67 20.56
C ARG A 43 20.72 -2.33 19.19
N LYS A 44 19.55 -2.45 18.56
CA LYS A 44 19.36 -3.08 17.26
C LYS A 44 18.64 -2.15 16.30
N LYS A 45 18.84 -2.39 15.00
CA LYS A 45 18.14 -1.69 13.92
C LYS A 45 16.62 -1.94 13.96
N HIS A 46 16.17 -3.13 14.39
CA HIS A 46 14.74 -3.43 14.64
C HIS A 46 14.14 -2.50 15.69
N ASP A 47 14.83 -2.25 16.80
CA ASP A 47 14.32 -1.36 17.85
C ASP A 47 14.01 0.05 17.31
N ILE A 48 14.80 0.52 16.33
CA ILE A 48 14.58 1.81 15.67
C ILE A 48 13.37 1.74 14.74
N LEU A 49 13.23 0.66 13.96
CA LEU A 49 12.10 0.44 13.07
C LEU A 49 10.78 0.36 13.84
N ALA A 50 10.72 -0.45 14.91
CA ALA A 50 9.55 -0.59 15.77
C ALA A 50 9.16 0.75 16.42
N GLN A 51 10.15 1.53 16.87
CA GLN A 51 9.92 2.87 17.39
C GLN A 51 9.40 3.83 16.31
N ALA A 52 10.00 3.83 15.11
CA ALA A 52 9.58 4.69 14.01
C ALA A 52 8.14 4.39 13.58
N ILE A 53 7.77 3.12 13.44
CA ILE A 53 6.41 2.69 13.12
C ILE A 53 5.44 3.12 14.24
N SER A 54 5.79 2.90 15.50
CA SER A 54 4.97 3.29 16.65
C SER A 54 4.72 4.80 16.71
N GLU A 55 5.73 5.62 16.42
CA GLU A 55 5.60 7.08 16.43
C GLU A 55 4.72 7.62 15.29
N GLN A 56 4.75 6.96 14.14
CA GLN A 56 3.85 7.32 13.04
C GLN A 56 2.40 6.97 13.39
N LEU A 57 2.15 5.78 13.95
CA LEU A 57 0.82 5.40 14.44
C LEU A 57 0.32 6.40 15.49
N ALA A 58 1.16 6.72 16.48
CA ALA A 58 0.84 7.69 17.52
C ALA A 58 0.57 9.11 16.95
N SER A 59 1.17 9.47 15.82
CA SER A 59 0.89 10.76 15.17
C SER A 59 -0.51 10.80 14.56
N VAL A 60 -0.95 9.70 13.92
CA VAL A 60 -2.32 9.56 13.39
C VAL A 60 -3.33 9.45 14.55
N GLU A 61 -2.99 8.66 15.57
CA GLU A 61 -3.77 8.54 16.81
C GLU A 61 -4.03 9.90 17.45
N ALA A 62 -3.00 10.73 17.61
CA ALA A 62 -3.13 12.05 18.21
C ALA A 62 -4.06 12.98 17.43
N VAL A 63 -4.09 12.87 16.10
CA VAL A 63 -5.06 13.62 15.26
C VAL A 63 -6.49 13.11 15.50
N ALA A 64 -6.68 11.80 15.55
CA ALA A 64 -7.99 11.20 15.80
C ALA A 64 -8.51 11.51 17.22
N VAL A 65 -7.66 11.40 18.26
CA VAL A 65 -8.01 11.74 19.65
C VAL A 65 -8.43 13.20 19.77
N ARG A 66 -7.67 14.15 19.20
CA ARG A 66 -8.05 15.57 19.23
C ARG A 66 -9.41 15.83 18.60
N ALA A 67 -9.72 15.15 17.50
CA ALA A 67 -11.03 15.27 16.88
C ALA A 67 -12.12 14.66 17.78
N VAL A 68 -11.91 13.47 18.35
CA VAL A 68 -12.88 12.80 19.24
C VAL A 68 -13.16 13.61 20.51
N GLU A 69 -12.13 14.21 21.11
CA GLU A 69 -12.23 15.04 22.32
C GLU A 69 -12.75 16.46 22.04
N ALA A 70 -12.78 16.90 20.78
CA ALA A 70 -13.36 18.17 20.42
C ALA A 70 -14.88 18.12 20.63
N ASP A 71 -15.41 19.10 21.37
CA ASP A 71 -16.85 19.29 21.58
C ASP A 71 -17.51 19.86 20.32
N LEU A 72 -17.52 19.05 19.25
CA LEU A 72 -17.99 19.38 17.92
C LEU A 72 -19.06 18.37 17.46
N ALA A 73 -19.99 18.84 16.63
CA ALA A 73 -20.93 17.94 15.98
C ALA A 73 -20.19 16.96 15.04
N PRO A 74 -20.71 15.73 14.78
CA PRO A 74 -20.01 14.73 13.99
C PRO A 74 -19.49 15.21 12.61
N PRO A 75 -20.23 16.03 11.83
CA PRO A 75 -19.72 16.56 10.57
C PRO A 75 -18.54 17.53 10.74
N GLU A 76 -18.58 18.41 11.75
CA GLU A 76 -17.52 19.37 12.03
C GLU A 76 -16.26 18.67 12.56
N ARG A 77 -16.45 17.65 13.40
CA ARG A 77 -15.39 16.77 13.89
C ARG A 77 -14.71 16.01 12.75
N SER A 78 -15.49 15.43 11.84
CA SER A 78 -14.95 14.72 10.67
C SER A 78 -14.15 15.68 9.78
N ALA A 79 -14.68 16.88 9.50
CA ALA A 79 -13.96 17.89 8.74
C ALA A 79 -12.64 18.33 9.40
N MET A 80 -12.65 18.51 10.74
CA MET A 80 -11.44 18.78 11.53
C MET A 80 -10.41 17.66 11.39
N PHE A 81 -10.84 16.40 11.61
CA PHE A 81 -9.98 15.23 11.49
C PHE A 81 -9.33 15.12 10.10
N LEU A 82 -10.12 15.23 9.02
CA LEU A 82 -9.63 15.17 7.64
C LEU A 82 -8.65 16.31 7.34
N SER A 83 -8.95 17.52 7.83
CA SER A 83 -8.07 18.69 7.67
C SER A 83 -6.72 18.50 8.35
N GLU A 84 -6.71 18.06 9.62
CA GLU A 84 -5.48 17.82 10.38
C GLU A 84 -4.69 16.61 9.88
N LEU A 85 -5.38 15.56 9.42
CA LEU A 85 -4.73 14.41 8.80
C LEU A 85 -4.04 14.81 7.50
N ALA A 86 -4.65 15.71 6.71
CA ALA A 86 -4.04 16.25 5.49
C ALA A 86 -2.75 17.02 5.82
N ASP A 87 -2.79 17.89 6.84
CA ASP A 87 -1.60 18.62 7.30
C ASP A 87 -0.49 17.65 7.72
N LEU A 88 -0.83 16.62 8.50
CA LEU A 88 0.12 15.62 8.96
C LEU A 88 0.84 14.90 7.79
N VAL A 89 0.10 14.45 6.77
CA VAL A 89 0.70 13.69 5.64
C VAL A 89 1.40 14.59 4.62
N LEU A 90 1.06 15.88 4.57
CA LEU A 90 1.74 16.86 3.72
C LEU A 90 3.04 17.36 4.35
N GLU A 91 3.09 17.48 5.67
CA GLU A 91 4.30 17.88 6.41
C GLU A 91 5.36 16.76 6.48
N ARG A 92 4.94 15.49 6.47
CA ARG A 92 5.81 14.34 6.74
C ARG A 92 5.68 13.28 5.65
N GLU A 93 6.71 13.16 4.81
CA GLU A 93 6.73 12.18 3.72
C GLU A 93 6.77 10.72 4.20
N GLU A 94 7.14 10.48 5.46
CA GLU A 94 7.33 9.13 6.02
C GLU A 94 6.10 8.58 6.76
N VAL A 95 5.00 9.34 6.85
CA VAL A 95 3.80 8.88 7.55
C VAL A 95 3.29 7.63 6.84
N LEU A 96 3.10 6.54 7.60
CA LEU A 96 2.60 5.23 7.17
C LEU A 96 3.65 4.23 6.60
N LEU A 97 4.93 4.37 6.97
CA LEU A 97 6.03 3.41 6.69
C LEU A 97 5.71 1.97 7.08
N TRP A 98 4.86 1.77 8.09
CA TRP A 98 4.42 0.45 8.53
C TRP A 98 3.75 -0.37 7.43
N LYS A 99 3.19 0.27 6.39
CA LYS A 99 2.60 -0.45 5.26
C LYS A 99 3.63 -1.28 4.50
N ARG A 100 4.87 -0.79 4.42
CA ARG A 100 5.96 -1.41 3.66
C ARG A 100 6.83 -2.34 4.51
N GLU A 101 7.21 -1.88 5.70
CA GLU A 101 8.27 -2.52 6.48
C GLU A 101 7.75 -3.37 7.66
N ARG A 102 6.42 -3.50 7.87
CA ARG A 102 5.85 -4.31 8.98
C ARG A 102 6.31 -5.76 9.01
N ARG A 103 6.64 -6.34 7.85
CA ARG A 103 7.10 -7.74 7.73
C ARG A 103 8.49 -7.97 8.34
N GLU A 104 9.23 -6.89 8.59
CA GLU A 104 10.54 -6.96 9.25
C GLU A 104 10.40 -6.98 10.79
N LEU A 105 9.20 -6.71 11.32
CA LEU A 105 8.93 -6.79 12.75
C LEU A 105 8.91 -8.25 13.23
N SER A 106 9.38 -8.50 14.45
CA SER A 106 9.22 -9.81 15.11
C SER A 106 7.75 -10.12 15.40
N GLU A 107 7.40 -11.38 15.66
CA GLU A 107 6.01 -11.77 15.98
C GLU A 107 5.40 -10.95 17.13
N SER A 108 6.15 -10.74 18.22
CA SER A 108 5.70 -9.91 19.34
C SER A 108 5.48 -8.44 18.96
N GLU A 109 6.32 -7.88 18.08
CA GLU A 109 6.18 -6.50 17.60
C GLU A 109 5.02 -6.36 16.61
N GLN A 110 4.75 -7.41 15.82
CA GLN A 110 3.59 -7.47 14.92
C GLN A 110 2.27 -7.49 15.71
N ASP A 111 2.22 -8.21 16.83
CA ASP A 111 1.05 -8.22 17.71
C ASP A 111 0.80 -6.87 18.37
N GLU A 112 1.84 -6.23 18.90
CA GLU A 112 1.74 -4.87 19.46
C GLU A 112 1.31 -3.86 18.39
N PHE A 113 1.90 -3.93 17.20
CA PHE A 113 1.53 -3.10 16.05
C PHE A 113 0.06 -3.29 15.67
N ARG A 114 -0.40 -4.54 15.58
CA ARG A 114 -1.79 -4.86 15.23
C ARG A 114 -2.77 -4.30 16.25
N SER A 115 -2.45 -4.38 17.55
CA SER A 115 -3.26 -3.76 18.61
C SER A 115 -3.38 -2.26 18.41
N LYS A 116 -2.24 -1.55 18.29
CA LYS A 116 -2.22 -0.09 18.11
C LYS A 116 -2.93 0.36 16.83
N LEU A 117 -2.75 -0.38 15.74
CA LEU A 117 -3.41 -0.11 14.46
C LEU A 117 -4.93 -0.24 14.58
N ASN A 118 -5.42 -1.24 15.32
CA ASN A 118 -6.86 -1.38 15.59
C ASN A 118 -7.38 -0.21 16.44
N ASP A 119 -6.62 0.24 17.44
CA ASP A 119 -6.98 1.41 18.25
C ASP A 119 -7.07 2.69 17.40
N VAL A 120 -6.08 2.90 16.52
CA VAL A 120 -6.08 4.00 15.54
C VAL A 120 -7.29 3.91 14.60
N LEU A 121 -7.61 2.71 14.11
CA LEU A 121 -8.76 2.51 13.23
C LEU A 121 -10.07 2.81 13.94
N TRP A 122 -10.21 2.33 15.19
CA TRP A 122 -11.38 2.62 16.02
C TRP A 122 -11.54 4.11 16.28
N LEU A 123 -10.47 4.81 16.68
CA LEU A 123 -10.48 6.26 16.86
C LEU A 123 -10.79 6.99 15.55
N THR A 124 -10.30 6.49 14.41
CA THR A 124 -10.60 7.04 13.08
C THR A 124 -12.10 6.91 12.77
N VAL A 125 -12.71 5.76 13.04
CA VAL A 125 -14.17 5.56 12.89
C VAL A 125 -14.95 6.58 13.74
N GLN A 126 -14.54 6.79 14.98
CA GLN A 126 -15.18 7.77 15.89
C GLN A 126 -14.99 9.21 15.41
N ALA A 127 -13.76 9.58 15.02
CA ALA A 127 -13.43 10.90 14.49
C ALA A 127 -14.23 11.23 13.22
N LEU A 128 -14.45 10.24 12.36
CA LEU A 128 -15.27 10.38 11.15
C LEU A 128 -16.79 10.41 11.44
N GLY A 129 -17.21 10.19 12.68
CA GLY A 129 -18.63 10.13 13.05
C GLY A 129 -19.35 8.92 12.49
N LEU A 130 -18.63 7.82 12.22
CA LEU A 130 -19.16 6.59 11.65
C LEU A 130 -19.51 5.52 12.69
N GLY A 131 -19.13 5.74 13.95
CA GLY A 131 -19.41 4.82 15.06
C GLY A 131 -20.52 5.33 15.97
N ASP A 132 -21.35 4.41 16.43
CA ASP A 132 -22.09 4.55 17.70
C ASP A 132 -21.16 4.08 18.85
N ASP A 133 -21.59 4.16 20.12
CA ASP A 133 -20.82 3.76 21.33
C ASP A 133 -20.38 2.26 21.37
N GLY A 134 -20.48 1.51 20.26
CA GLY A 134 -20.17 0.10 20.13
C GLY A 134 -18.99 -0.22 19.20
N GLU A 135 -18.86 -1.50 18.82
CA GLU A 135 -17.85 -1.95 17.84
C GLU A 135 -18.17 -1.38 16.44
N PRO A 136 -17.15 -0.91 15.68
CA PRO A 136 -17.34 -0.43 14.31
C PRO A 136 -18.02 -1.46 13.42
N THR A 137 -19.00 -1.02 12.63
CA THR A 137 -19.56 -1.86 11.57
C THR A 137 -18.50 -2.09 10.49
N SER A 138 -18.60 -3.20 9.75
CA SER A 138 -17.64 -3.49 8.67
C SER A 138 -17.63 -2.39 7.58
N ASP A 139 -18.73 -1.65 7.40
CA ASP A 139 -18.83 -0.52 6.48
C ASP A 139 -18.07 0.70 7.01
N ALA A 140 -18.21 0.98 8.32
CA ALA A 140 -17.46 2.04 8.99
C ALA A 140 -15.94 1.75 8.94
N GLU A 141 -15.54 0.50 9.18
CA GLU A 141 -14.15 0.07 9.01
C GLU A 141 -13.65 0.27 7.58
N LEU A 142 -14.42 -0.15 6.57
CA LEU A 142 -14.03 -0.01 5.17
C LEU A 142 -13.84 1.47 4.78
N ARG A 143 -14.71 2.36 5.25
CA ARG A 143 -14.58 3.82 5.03
C ARG A 143 -13.35 4.38 5.73
N ALA A 144 -13.12 4.03 7.00
CA ALA A 144 -11.95 4.47 7.75
C ALA A 144 -10.65 4.01 7.08
N TRP A 145 -10.58 2.74 6.67
CA TRP A 145 -9.46 2.20 5.89
C TRP A 145 -9.25 2.94 4.58
N SER A 146 -10.33 3.25 3.86
CA SER A 146 -10.29 3.97 2.58
C SER A 146 -9.74 5.39 2.75
N VAL A 147 -10.17 6.12 3.79
CA VAL A 147 -9.63 7.46 4.12
C VAL A 147 -8.13 7.39 4.41
N LEU A 148 -7.71 6.46 5.27
CA LEU A 148 -6.28 6.28 5.58
C LEU A 148 -5.45 5.87 4.36
N ALA A 149 -6.03 5.11 3.42
CA ALA A 149 -5.35 4.70 2.19
C ALA A 149 -5.19 5.87 1.20
N VAL A 150 -6.23 6.69 1.02
CA VAL A 150 -6.19 7.92 0.19
C VAL A 150 -5.09 8.85 0.68
N TYR A 151 -5.02 9.10 2.00
CA TYR A 151 -4.05 10.03 2.60
C TYR A 151 -2.61 9.48 2.59
N SER A 152 -2.44 8.17 2.45
CA SER A 152 -1.13 7.55 2.35
C SER A 152 -0.45 7.66 0.99
N SER A 153 -1.24 7.91 -0.06
CA SER A 153 -0.79 7.75 -1.44
C SER A 153 -0.25 9.05 -2.06
N VAL A 154 -0.02 10.07 -1.24
CA VAL A 154 0.11 11.48 -1.64
C VAL A 154 1.55 11.91 -1.90
N SER A 155 2.49 11.41 -1.09
CA SER A 155 3.85 11.99 -1.00
C SER A 155 4.59 12.03 -2.36
N PRO A 156 4.63 10.97 -3.17
CA PRO A 156 5.27 11.05 -4.48
C PRO A 156 4.41 11.82 -5.51
N ALA A 157 3.10 11.92 -5.29
CA ALA A 157 2.07 12.39 -6.24
C ALA A 157 1.91 13.91 -6.29
N ARG A 158 2.10 14.58 -5.15
CA ARG A 158 1.98 16.04 -5.03
C ARG A 158 3.15 16.82 -5.63
N ARG A 159 4.20 16.17 -6.14
CA ARG A 159 5.35 16.88 -6.75
C ARG A 159 4.84 17.78 -7.88
N GLY A 160 5.02 19.10 -7.73
CA GLY A 160 4.50 20.10 -8.67
C GLY A 160 3.13 20.70 -8.32
N MET A 161 2.61 20.41 -7.12
CA MET A 161 1.37 20.96 -6.57
C MET A 161 1.64 21.66 -5.23
N ASP A 162 0.95 22.77 -4.96
CA ASP A 162 1.02 23.43 -3.66
C ASP A 162 0.21 22.66 -2.60
N ASP A 163 0.61 22.77 -1.34
CA ASP A 163 0.01 22.01 -0.24
C ASP A 163 -1.47 22.35 -0.02
N ALA A 164 -1.90 23.58 -0.29
CA ALA A 164 -3.30 23.97 -0.16
C ALA A 164 -4.19 23.32 -1.22
N SER A 165 -3.71 23.19 -2.46
CA SER A 165 -4.39 22.43 -3.51
C SER A 165 -4.41 20.94 -3.21
N ALA A 166 -3.28 20.36 -2.77
CA ALA A 166 -3.22 18.95 -2.39
C ALA A 166 -4.19 18.63 -1.24
N LYS A 167 -4.22 19.47 -0.21
CA LYS A 167 -5.13 19.35 0.94
C LYS A 167 -6.60 19.36 0.51
N ARG A 168 -7.00 20.30 -0.36
CA ARG A 168 -8.37 20.38 -0.87
C ARG A 168 -8.79 19.12 -1.63
N ILE A 169 -7.90 18.58 -2.48
CA ILE A 169 -8.18 17.35 -3.23
C ILE A 169 -8.30 16.16 -2.28
N LEU A 170 -7.44 16.08 -1.25
CA LEU A 170 -7.52 15.03 -0.23
C LEU A 170 -8.84 15.04 0.55
N GLN A 171 -9.30 16.22 0.95
CA GLN A 171 -10.58 16.38 1.63
C GLN A 171 -11.74 15.99 0.70
N SER A 172 -11.72 16.45 -0.56
CA SER A 172 -12.73 16.07 -1.56
C SER A 172 -12.79 14.55 -1.81
N MET A 173 -11.63 13.89 -1.92
CA MET A 173 -11.58 12.42 -2.05
C MET A 173 -12.13 11.71 -0.81
N ALA A 174 -11.80 12.19 0.40
CA ALA A 174 -12.36 11.62 1.64
C ALA A 174 -13.88 11.82 1.72
N ASP A 175 -14.39 13.00 1.37
CA ASP A 175 -15.83 13.26 1.34
C ASP A 175 -16.54 12.34 0.34
N GLY A 176 -15.94 12.13 -0.84
CA GLY A 176 -16.42 11.15 -1.82
C GLY A 176 -16.48 9.73 -1.24
N VAL A 177 -15.42 9.28 -0.57
CA VAL A 177 -15.36 7.98 0.12
C VAL A 177 -16.41 7.87 1.23
N LEU A 178 -16.62 8.92 2.03
CA LEU A 178 -17.57 8.91 3.15
C LEU A 178 -19.02 8.90 2.69
N ASN A 179 -19.33 9.51 1.53
CA ASN A 179 -20.67 9.55 0.96
C ASN A 179 -20.94 8.44 -0.07
N CYS A 180 -19.94 7.63 -0.40
CA CYS A 180 -20.07 6.52 -1.35
C CYS A 180 -21.08 5.47 -0.84
N GLU A 181 -22.04 5.05 -1.67
CA GLU A 181 -22.96 3.97 -1.30
C GLU A 181 -22.25 2.61 -1.31
N LEU A 182 -22.24 1.96 -0.15
CA LEU A 182 -21.68 0.62 0.04
C LEU A 182 -22.82 -0.40 0.10
N ASP A 183 -23.23 -0.91 -1.06
CA ASP A 183 -24.20 -2.01 -1.09
C ASP A 183 -23.52 -3.35 -0.80
N ALA A 184 -23.97 -4.00 0.29
CA ALA A 184 -23.60 -5.35 0.71
C ALA A 184 -24.22 -6.48 -0.17
N ALA A 185 -24.96 -6.13 -1.22
CA ALA A 185 -25.71 -7.10 -2.02
C ALA A 185 -24.91 -7.60 -3.23
N ALA A 186 -23.91 -8.44 -2.98
CA ALA A 186 -23.43 -9.37 -4.00
C ALA A 186 -23.36 -10.78 -3.41
N THR A 187 -24.20 -11.67 -3.92
CA THR A 187 -24.19 -13.10 -3.64
C THR A 187 -22.78 -13.61 -3.92
N THR A 188 -22.10 -14.14 -2.91
CA THR A 188 -20.87 -14.89 -3.11
C THR A 188 -21.21 -16.09 -3.99
N SER A 189 -21.00 -15.98 -5.30
CA SER A 189 -20.94 -17.17 -6.13
C SER A 189 -19.66 -17.87 -5.70
N ARG A 190 -19.79 -19.05 -5.10
CA ARG A 190 -18.63 -19.89 -4.83
C ARG A 190 -17.90 -20.04 -6.17
N PRO A 191 -16.61 -19.65 -6.30
CA PRO A 191 -15.93 -19.76 -7.56
C PRO A 191 -16.08 -21.20 -8.05
N PRO A 192 -16.50 -21.42 -9.30
CA PRO A 192 -16.69 -22.76 -9.82
C PRO A 192 -15.40 -23.54 -9.60
N LEU A 193 -15.53 -24.81 -9.17
CA LEU A 193 -14.39 -25.71 -8.99
C LEU A 193 -13.53 -25.63 -10.26
N ALA A 194 -12.30 -25.13 -10.10
CA ALA A 194 -11.40 -24.97 -11.23
C ALA A 194 -11.24 -26.34 -11.90
N PRO A 195 -11.35 -26.42 -13.23
CA PRO A 195 -11.17 -27.68 -13.93
C PRO A 195 -9.79 -28.26 -13.61
N PRO A 196 -9.65 -29.60 -13.54
CA PRO A 196 -8.38 -30.22 -13.24
C PRO A 196 -7.33 -29.76 -14.27
N ARG A 197 -6.30 -29.09 -13.78
CA ARG A 197 -5.18 -28.62 -14.61
C ARG A 197 -3.99 -29.56 -14.48
N ARG A 198 -3.19 -29.63 -15.54
CA ARG A 198 -1.89 -30.30 -15.49
C ARG A 198 -1.07 -29.69 -14.34
N PRO A 199 -0.37 -30.50 -13.53
CA PRO A 199 0.49 -29.98 -12.48
C PRO A 199 1.50 -28.96 -13.03
N PRO A 200 1.77 -27.88 -12.29
CA PRO A 200 2.73 -26.88 -12.72
C PRO A 200 4.11 -27.50 -12.96
N GLY A 201 4.77 -27.04 -14.03
CA GLY A 201 6.16 -27.41 -14.31
C GLY A 201 7.10 -26.94 -13.19
N ARG A 202 8.34 -27.46 -13.18
CA ARG A 202 9.31 -27.18 -12.09
C ARG A 202 9.59 -25.68 -11.92
N ARG A 203 9.79 -24.95 -13.03
CA ARG A 203 9.95 -23.48 -13.02
C ARG A 203 8.78 -22.78 -12.33
N GLU A 204 7.56 -23.23 -12.62
CA GLU A 204 6.35 -22.63 -12.05
C GLU A 204 6.23 -22.89 -10.56
N ARG A 205 6.56 -24.11 -10.10
CA ARG A 205 6.58 -24.42 -8.66
C ARG A 205 7.60 -23.58 -7.91
N ILE A 206 8.81 -23.41 -8.45
CA ILE A 206 9.82 -22.54 -7.85
C ILE A 206 9.29 -21.12 -7.73
N LEU A 207 8.67 -20.60 -8.79
CA LEU A 207 8.20 -19.22 -8.83
C LEU A 207 6.99 -18.96 -7.92
N SER A 208 6.04 -19.91 -7.84
CA SER A 208 4.89 -19.81 -6.93
C SER A 208 5.30 -19.97 -5.46
N THR A 209 6.22 -20.89 -5.15
CA THR A 209 6.80 -21.03 -3.81
C THR A 209 7.55 -19.75 -3.40
N ALA A 210 8.40 -19.21 -4.26
CA ALA A 210 9.11 -17.97 -4.00
C ALA A 210 8.16 -16.79 -3.77
N THR A 211 7.10 -16.67 -4.56
CA THR A 211 6.07 -15.63 -4.39
C THR A 211 5.43 -15.72 -3.01
N ARG A 212 5.05 -16.92 -2.55
CA ARG A 212 4.48 -17.11 -1.21
C ARG A 212 5.49 -16.76 -0.11
N LEU A 213 6.73 -17.23 -0.23
CA LEU A 213 7.76 -17.03 0.79
C LEU A 213 8.19 -15.56 0.90
N PHE A 214 8.45 -14.86 -0.21
CA PHE A 214 8.80 -13.44 -0.20
C PHE A 214 7.69 -12.56 0.37
N HIS A 215 6.42 -12.90 0.09
CA HIS A 215 5.28 -12.22 0.69
C HIS A 215 5.21 -12.43 2.20
N ALA A 216 5.53 -13.62 2.69
CA ALA A 216 5.43 -13.97 4.11
C ALA A 216 6.62 -13.50 4.96
N GLN A 217 7.86 -13.62 4.46
CA GLN A 217 9.09 -13.50 5.27
C GLN A 217 10.09 -12.45 4.76
N SER A 218 9.68 -11.55 3.84
CA SER A 218 10.55 -10.64 3.07
C SER A 218 11.50 -11.34 2.09
N TYR A 219 11.96 -10.63 1.07
CA TYR A 219 12.96 -11.16 0.14
C TYR A 219 14.25 -11.61 0.82
N HIS A 220 14.73 -10.88 1.84
CA HIS A 220 16.05 -11.12 2.42
C HIS A 220 16.12 -12.35 3.32
N SER A 221 15.08 -12.63 4.08
CA SER A 221 15.06 -13.75 5.04
C SER A 221 14.92 -15.12 4.37
N VAL A 222 14.45 -15.18 3.12
CA VAL A 222 14.20 -16.44 2.41
C VAL A 222 15.46 -16.96 1.71
N GLY A 223 15.80 -18.23 1.96
CA GLY A 223 16.94 -18.93 1.35
C GLY A 223 16.60 -19.63 0.03
N ILE A 224 17.60 -19.87 -0.83
CA ILE A 224 17.40 -20.66 -2.07
C ILE A 224 17.12 -22.13 -1.73
N GLU A 225 17.75 -22.63 -0.68
CA GLU A 225 17.58 -23.98 -0.13
C GLU A 225 16.14 -24.22 0.34
N GLU A 226 15.57 -23.24 1.05
CA GLU A 226 14.17 -23.24 1.50
C GLU A 226 13.21 -23.24 0.31
N ILE A 227 13.43 -22.37 -0.68
CA ILE A 227 12.62 -22.34 -1.90
C ILE A 227 12.69 -23.68 -2.65
N ALA A 228 13.88 -24.28 -2.77
CA ALA A 228 14.04 -25.57 -3.44
C ALA A 228 13.29 -26.68 -2.69
N ALA A 229 13.46 -26.75 -1.37
CA ALA A 229 12.78 -27.73 -0.52
C ALA A 229 11.25 -27.59 -0.59
N GLU A 230 10.71 -26.38 -0.42
CA GLU A 230 9.26 -26.13 -0.43
C GLU A 230 8.62 -26.20 -1.82
N SER A 231 9.41 -26.12 -2.90
CA SER A 231 8.92 -26.30 -4.28
C SER A 231 9.01 -27.76 -4.78
N ASP A 232 9.48 -28.67 -3.93
CA ASP A 232 9.78 -30.06 -4.27
C ASP A 232 10.70 -30.12 -5.51
N THR A 233 11.82 -29.39 -5.42
CA THR A 233 12.88 -29.37 -6.43
C THR A 233 14.27 -29.43 -5.80
N ALA A 234 15.26 -29.90 -6.56
CA ALA A 234 16.66 -29.85 -6.11
C ALA A 234 17.25 -28.45 -6.35
N ILE A 235 18.22 -28.03 -5.54
CA ILE A 235 18.97 -26.77 -5.74
C ILE A 235 19.58 -26.69 -7.15
N ALA A 236 20.09 -27.80 -7.69
CA ALA A 236 20.59 -27.85 -9.06
C ALA A 236 19.50 -27.54 -10.11
N THR A 237 18.23 -27.91 -9.84
CA THR A 237 17.09 -27.56 -10.71
C THR A 237 16.75 -26.07 -10.61
N PHE A 238 16.91 -25.45 -9.44
CA PHE A 238 16.78 -23.99 -9.31
C PHE A 238 17.74 -23.26 -10.25
N TYR A 239 19.03 -23.61 -10.20
CA TYR A 239 20.07 -22.99 -11.03
C TYR A 239 19.95 -23.28 -12.53
N GLN A 240 19.13 -24.24 -12.94
CA GLN A 240 18.77 -24.43 -14.36
C GLN A 240 17.82 -23.35 -14.88
N TYR A 241 17.03 -22.72 -14.00
CA TYR A 241 16.01 -21.73 -14.39
C TYR A 241 16.35 -20.31 -13.95
N PHE A 242 17.08 -20.16 -12.85
CA PHE A 242 17.40 -18.86 -12.26
C PHE A 242 18.87 -18.85 -11.82
N THR A 243 19.62 -17.86 -12.25
CA THR A 243 21.03 -17.63 -11.88
C THR A 243 21.18 -17.21 -10.41
N GLY A 244 20.10 -16.74 -9.77
CA GLY A 244 20.08 -16.41 -8.35
C GLY A 244 18.74 -15.86 -7.86
N LYS A 245 18.67 -15.56 -6.56
CA LYS A 245 17.45 -15.06 -5.90
C LYS A 245 16.96 -13.73 -6.47
N ALA A 246 17.86 -12.85 -6.92
CA ALA A 246 17.50 -11.56 -7.52
C ALA A 246 16.78 -11.73 -8.88
N GLU A 247 17.25 -12.62 -9.74
CA GLU A 247 16.56 -12.93 -11.01
C GLU A 247 15.19 -13.57 -10.75
N LEU A 248 15.11 -14.43 -9.73
CA LEU A 248 13.83 -15.01 -9.29
C LEU A 248 12.85 -13.92 -8.83
N LEU A 249 13.29 -12.97 -7.98
CA LEU A 249 12.46 -11.85 -7.55
C LEU A 249 12.00 -11.01 -8.75
N GLN A 250 12.90 -10.73 -9.70
CA GLN A 250 12.53 -10.01 -10.92
C GLN A 250 11.46 -10.77 -11.71
N ALA A 251 11.58 -12.09 -11.83
CA ALA A 251 10.55 -12.93 -12.47
C ALA A 251 9.21 -12.91 -11.71
N VAL A 252 9.23 -12.86 -10.36
CA VAL A 252 8.01 -12.70 -9.55
C VAL A 252 7.35 -11.36 -9.83
N LEU A 253 8.11 -10.26 -9.85
CA LEU A 253 7.57 -8.92 -10.08
C LEU A 253 7.04 -8.75 -11.51
N ASN A 254 7.78 -9.25 -12.51
CA ASN A 254 7.35 -9.20 -13.92
C ASN A 254 6.03 -9.96 -14.13
N ARG A 255 5.80 -11.06 -13.41
CA ARG A 255 4.53 -11.80 -13.45
C ARG A 255 3.33 -10.97 -12.99
N GLY A 256 3.51 -10.08 -12.02
CA GLY A 256 2.45 -9.14 -11.62
C GLY A 256 2.14 -8.12 -12.73
N ALA A 257 3.15 -7.74 -13.51
CA ALA A 257 3.01 -6.81 -14.61
C ALA A 257 2.43 -7.44 -15.89
N GLU A 258 2.56 -8.76 -16.11
CA GLU A 258 2.04 -9.45 -17.31
C GLU A 258 0.54 -9.19 -17.53
N GLY A 259 -0.28 -9.29 -16.47
CA GLY A 259 -1.71 -9.01 -16.55
C GLY A 259 -2.01 -7.54 -16.87
N LEU A 260 -1.24 -6.64 -16.26
CA LEU A 260 -1.33 -5.20 -16.49
C LEU A 260 -1.00 -4.84 -17.94
N HIS A 261 0.11 -5.36 -18.46
CA HIS A 261 0.57 -5.16 -19.83
C HIS A 261 -0.39 -5.70 -20.87
N TYR A 262 -1.02 -6.86 -20.60
CA TYR A 262 -2.05 -7.37 -21.50
C TYR A 262 -3.21 -6.37 -21.60
N VAL A 263 -3.70 -5.87 -20.48
CA VAL A 263 -4.81 -4.91 -20.46
C VAL A 263 -4.42 -3.60 -21.12
N THR A 264 -3.32 -2.98 -20.73
CA THR A 264 -2.91 -1.67 -21.27
C THR A 264 -2.63 -1.73 -22.77
N ASN A 265 -2.04 -2.82 -23.28
CA ASN A 265 -1.67 -2.92 -24.70
C ASN A 265 -2.79 -3.47 -25.60
N HIS A 266 -3.77 -4.19 -25.06
CA HIS A 266 -4.77 -4.91 -25.89
C HIS A 266 -6.22 -4.57 -25.56
N ARG A 267 -6.56 -4.29 -24.29
CA ARG A 267 -7.95 -3.97 -23.90
C ARG A 267 -8.18 -2.46 -23.86
N LEU A 268 -7.24 -1.71 -23.29
CA LEU A 268 -7.36 -0.26 -23.18
C LEU A 268 -7.51 0.44 -24.55
N PRO A 269 -6.78 0.05 -25.62
CA PRO A 269 -6.96 0.64 -26.94
C PRO A 269 -8.31 0.33 -27.60
N THR A 270 -9.06 -0.66 -27.10
CA THR A 270 -10.41 -0.98 -27.59
C THR A 270 -11.51 -0.16 -26.90
N ALA A 271 -11.16 0.63 -25.88
CA ALA A 271 -12.12 1.50 -25.22
C ALA A 271 -12.69 2.53 -26.20
N SER A 272 -14.01 2.60 -26.28
CA SER A 272 -14.73 3.53 -27.16
C SER A 272 -14.94 4.89 -26.50
N THR A 273 -14.79 4.99 -25.18
CA THR A 273 -14.95 6.23 -24.41
C THR A 273 -13.88 6.36 -23.31
N PRO A 274 -13.56 7.59 -22.86
CA PRO A 274 -12.68 7.79 -21.70
C PRO A 274 -13.20 7.13 -20.42
N GLN A 275 -14.52 7.07 -20.22
CA GLN A 275 -15.11 6.40 -19.06
C GLN A 275 -14.85 4.89 -19.09
N GLU A 276 -15.03 4.27 -20.26
CA GLU A 276 -14.72 2.85 -20.45
C GLU A 276 -13.23 2.56 -20.21
N ALA A 277 -12.34 3.48 -20.60
CA ALA A 277 -10.91 3.37 -20.30
C ALA A 277 -10.64 3.38 -18.79
N VAL A 278 -11.26 4.31 -18.03
CA VAL A 278 -11.17 4.33 -16.56
C VAL A 278 -11.66 3.01 -15.96
N ASP A 279 -12.84 2.53 -16.38
CA ASP A 279 -13.45 1.31 -15.84
C ASP A 279 -12.58 0.08 -16.12
N ILE A 280 -12.01 -0.06 -17.34
CA ILE A 280 -11.09 -1.13 -17.70
C ILE A 280 -9.86 -1.14 -16.77
N ILE A 281 -9.25 0.03 -16.56
CA ILE A 281 -8.03 0.13 -15.75
C ILE A 281 -8.35 -0.16 -14.28
N ALA A 282 -9.44 0.39 -13.74
CA ALA A 282 -9.87 0.19 -12.36
C ALA A 282 -10.24 -1.28 -12.08
N CYS A 283 -11.02 -1.92 -12.95
CA CYS A 283 -11.38 -3.33 -12.82
C CYS A 283 -10.14 -4.23 -12.85
N THR A 284 -9.19 -3.95 -13.74
CA THR A 284 -7.94 -4.72 -13.85
C THR A 284 -7.11 -4.64 -12.57
N LEU A 285 -7.00 -3.44 -11.98
CA LEU A 285 -6.32 -3.25 -10.71
C LEU A 285 -6.99 -4.07 -9.58
N ILE A 286 -8.32 -4.03 -9.50
CA ILE A 286 -9.10 -4.76 -8.49
C ILE A 286 -8.94 -6.27 -8.68
N GLU A 287 -9.00 -6.77 -9.91
CA GLU A 287 -8.79 -8.19 -10.23
C GLU A 287 -7.38 -8.66 -9.85
N LEU A 288 -6.35 -7.85 -10.13
CA LEU A 288 -4.97 -8.16 -9.72
C LEU A 288 -4.81 -8.17 -8.20
N ALA A 289 -5.48 -7.24 -7.50
CA ALA A 289 -5.39 -7.06 -6.07
C ALA A 289 -6.20 -8.08 -5.25
N LEU A 290 -7.31 -8.61 -5.79
CA LEU A 290 -8.11 -9.66 -5.16
C LEU A 290 -7.75 -11.07 -5.66
N GLY A 291 -7.09 -11.16 -6.81
CA GLY A 291 -6.75 -12.41 -7.48
C GLY A 291 -5.42 -13.03 -7.04
N PRO A 292 -4.92 -14.02 -7.81
CA PRO A 292 -3.70 -14.75 -7.48
C PRO A 292 -2.43 -13.88 -7.51
N HIS A 293 -2.49 -12.67 -8.09
CA HIS A 293 -1.37 -11.72 -8.14
C HIS A 293 -1.28 -10.83 -6.90
N GLN A 294 -2.23 -10.90 -5.96
CA GLN A 294 -2.22 -10.07 -4.74
C GLN A 294 -0.87 -10.09 -4.00
N PRO A 295 -0.22 -11.26 -3.74
CA PRO A 295 1.06 -11.28 -3.04
C PRO A 295 2.15 -10.52 -3.80
N ILE A 296 2.09 -10.50 -5.13
CA ILE A 296 3.08 -9.82 -5.98
C ILE A 296 2.98 -8.31 -5.82
N LEU A 297 1.78 -7.74 -5.67
CA LEU A 297 1.60 -6.30 -5.45
C LEU A 297 2.23 -5.86 -4.12
N ALA A 298 2.08 -6.66 -3.07
CA ALA A 298 2.73 -6.40 -1.78
C ALA A 298 4.27 -6.53 -1.85
N ILE A 299 4.78 -7.55 -2.57
CA ILE A 299 6.22 -7.70 -2.84
C ILE A 299 6.74 -6.51 -3.67
N LEU A 300 5.99 -6.05 -4.68
CA LEU A 300 6.36 -4.91 -5.51
C LEU A 300 6.52 -3.63 -4.67
N ALA A 301 5.61 -3.41 -3.72
CA ALA A 301 5.67 -2.25 -2.83
C ALA A 301 6.89 -2.27 -1.90
N ALA A 302 7.35 -3.46 -1.49
CA ALA A 302 8.31 -3.60 -0.40
C ALA A 302 9.71 -4.07 -0.82
N ASP A 303 9.81 -4.98 -1.81
CA ASP A 303 11.05 -5.63 -2.24
C ASP A 303 11.68 -5.08 -3.52
N LEU A 304 10.99 -4.19 -4.26
CA LEU A 304 11.51 -3.64 -5.51
C LEU A 304 12.91 -3.03 -5.34
N ILE A 305 13.17 -2.39 -4.19
CA ILE A 305 14.44 -1.73 -3.88
C ILE A 305 15.63 -2.68 -3.74
N TYR A 306 15.39 -3.99 -3.65
CA TYR A 306 16.43 -5.00 -3.49
C TYR A 306 16.87 -5.63 -4.82
N LEU A 307 16.22 -5.27 -5.93
CA LEU A 307 16.69 -5.64 -7.26
C LEU A 307 17.91 -4.80 -7.67
N PRO A 308 18.72 -5.27 -8.64
CA PRO A 308 19.75 -4.43 -9.27
C PRO A 308 19.14 -3.14 -9.83
N GLU A 309 19.85 -2.02 -9.75
CA GLU A 309 19.34 -0.68 -10.10
C GLU A 309 18.68 -0.63 -11.49
N LYS A 310 19.29 -1.27 -12.49
CA LYS A 310 18.73 -1.38 -13.85
C LYS A 310 17.35 -2.06 -13.88
N ALA A 311 17.16 -3.11 -13.09
CA ALA A 311 15.87 -3.81 -13.00
C ALA A 311 14.85 -2.98 -12.20
N GLN A 312 15.29 -2.26 -11.16
CA GLN A 312 14.43 -1.31 -10.46
C GLN A 312 13.89 -0.25 -11.43
N GLU A 313 14.77 0.35 -12.23
CA GLU A 313 14.39 1.42 -13.14
C GLU A 313 13.45 0.96 -14.24
N ALA A 314 13.64 -0.27 -14.76
CA ALA A 314 12.72 -0.86 -15.73
C ALA A 314 11.30 -1.01 -15.16
N ILE A 315 11.17 -1.52 -13.92
CA ILE A 315 9.87 -1.67 -13.26
C ILE A 315 9.26 -0.31 -12.91
N ARG A 316 10.05 0.64 -12.39
CA ARG A 316 9.59 2.01 -12.11
C ARG A 316 9.12 2.72 -13.38
N THR A 317 9.78 2.49 -14.51
CA THR A 317 9.34 2.99 -15.81
C THR A 317 7.97 2.45 -16.17
N SER A 318 7.77 1.13 -16.08
CA SER A 318 6.46 0.52 -16.34
C SER A 318 5.37 0.99 -15.38
N GLN A 319 5.69 1.22 -14.10
CA GLN A 319 4.75 1.81 -13.13
C GLN A 319 4.36 3.25 -13.52
N ARG A 320 5.32 4.06 -13.98
CA ARG A 320 5.04 5.43 -14.45
C ARG A 320 4.15 5.42 -15.69
N GLU A 321 4.47 4.59 -16.68
CA GLU A 321 3.65 4.40 -17.88
C GLU A 321 2.22 3.99 -17.53
N TYR A 322 2.05 3.04 -16.60
CA TYR A 322 0.71 2.65 -16.14
C TYR A 322 -0.05 3.79 -15.46
N ILE A 323 0.62 4.61 -14.63
CA ILE A 323 0.00 5.80 -14.03
C ILE A 323 -0.36 6.83 -15.09
N ASP A 324 0.46 6.98 -16.14
CA ASP A 324 0.17 7.91 -17.22
C ASP A 324 -1.07 7.46 -18.03
N GLU A 325 -1.33 6.16 -18.19
CA GLU A 325 -2.60 5.65 -18.75
C GLU A 325 -3.81 6.08 -17.90
N TRP A 326 -3.71 6.00 -16.57
CA TRP A 326 -4.75 6.54 -15.68
C TRP A 326 -4.95 8.04 -15.89
N VAL A 327 -3.86 8.82 -15.98
CA VAL A 327 -3.92 10.27 -16.17
C VAL A 327 -4.62 10.62 -17.48
N VAL A 328 -4.30 9.92 -18.57
CA VAL A 328 -4.95 10.10 -19.88
C VAL A 328 -6.44 9.76 -19.80
N ALA A 329 -6.80 8.62 -19.19
CA ALA A 329 -8.20 8.23 -19.06
C ALA A 329 -9.01 9.23 -18.20
N ILE A 330 -8.47 9.64 -17.05
CA ILE A 330 -9.10 10.61 -16.14
C ILE A 330 -9.28 11.97 -16.82
N THR A 331 -8.23 12.51 -17.46
CA THR A 331 -8.32 13.81 -18.16
C THR A 331 -9.19 13.76 -19.41
N GLY A 332 -9.38 12.58 -20.02
CA GLY A 332 -10.35 12.38 -21.08
C GLY A 332 -11.80 12.47 -20.59
N VAL A 333 -12.10 11.99 -19.37
CA VAL A 333 -13.43 12.14 -18.74
C VAL A 333 -13.62 13.57 -18.21
N ARG A 334 -12.55 14.16 -17.66
CA ARG A 334 -12.56 15.48 -17.01
C ARG A 334 -11.47 16.40 -17.58
N PRO A 335 -11.71 17.02 -18.75
CA PRO A 335 -10.72 17.86 -19.44
C PRO A 335 -10.31 19.12 -18.67
N GLU A 336 -11.10 19.53 -17.66
CA GLU A 336 -10.80 20.65 -16.79
C GLU A 336 -9.69 20.36 -15.76
N LEU A 337 -9.34 19.09 -15.56
CA LEU A 337 -8.30 18.70 -14.60
C LEU A 337 -6.89 18.88 -15.16
N SER A 338 -5.99 19.38 -14.31
CA SER A 338 -4.56 19.32 -14.61
C SER A 338 -4.02 17.88 -14.51
N ALA A 339 -2.95 17.59 -15.25
CA ALA A 339 -2.28 16.28 -15.15
C ALA A 339 -1.76 15.96 -13.73
N HIS A 340 -1.39 16.96 -12.94
CA HIS A 340 -0.98 16.77 -11.54
C HIS A 340 -2.16 16.34 -10.66
N HIS A 341 -3.34 16.94 -10.87
CA HIS A 341 -4.56 16.54 -10.16
C HIS A 341 -4.93 15.09 -10.55
N ALA A 342 -5.04 14.79 -11.85
CA ALA A 342 -5.36 13.43 -12.31
C ALA A 342 -4.37 12.37 -11.79
N ARG A 343 -3.08 12.71 -11.69
CA ARG A 343 -2.05 11.81 -11.14
C ARG A 343 -2.22 11.55 -9.64
N LEU A 344 -2.66 12.56 -8.88
CA LEU A 344 -2.99 12.39 -7.46
C LEU A 344 -4.19 11.45 -7.28
N LEU A 345 -5.26 11.65 -8.07
CA LEU A 345 -6.44 10.77 -8.06
C LEU A 345 -6.05 9.32 -8.41
N ALA A 346 -5.29 9.12 -9.50
CA ALA A 346 -4.81 7.81 -9.93
C ALA A 346 -4.03 7.08 -8.83
N ARG A 347 -3.10 7.78 -8.15
CA ARG A 347 -2.31 7.18 -7.06
C ARG A 347 -3.15 6.89 -5.83
N ALA A 348 -4.10 7.77 -5.49
CA ALA A 348 -5.04 7.52 -4.41
C ALA A 348 -5.90 6.28 -4.70
N SER A 349 -6.40 6.10 -5.93
CA SER A 349 -7.14 4.91 -6.35
C SER A 349 -6.28 3.64 -6.28
N ILE A 350 -5.03 3.69 -6.77
CA ILE A 350 -4.10 2.56 -6.69
C ILE A 350 -3.85 2.16 -5.24
N GLY A 351 -3.47 3.12 -4.39
CA GLY A 351 -3.19 2.89 -2.98
C GLY A 351 -4.41 2.38 -2.21
N LEU A 352 -5.59 2.96 -2.46
CA LEU A 352 -6.86 2.49 -1.88
C LEU A 352 -7.07 1.00 -2.13
N VAL A 353 -6.96 0.55 -3.38
CA VAL A 353 -7.17 -0.86 -3.72
C VAL A 353 -6.06 -1.74 -3.14
N THR A 354 -4.79 -1.35 -3.28
CA THR A 354 -3.67 -2.19 -2.80
C THR A 354 -3.63 -2.30 -1.27
N ASP A 355 -4.11 -1.30 -0.55
CA ASP A 355 -4.06 -1.27 0.91
C ASP A 355 -5.23 -2.04 1.52
N ILE A 356 -6.44 -1.79 1.05
CA ILE A 356 -7.63 -2.51 1.51
C ILE A 356 -7.46 -4.00 1.26
N THR A 357 -6.92 -4.38 0.11
CA THR A 357 -6.68 -5.80 -0.21
C THR A 357 -5.54 -6.44 0.58
N GLN A 358 -4.67 -5.67 1.28
CA GLN A 358 -3.68 -6.25 2.19
C GLN A 358 -4.26 -6.69 3.53
N THR A 359 -5.41 -6.14 3.92
CA THR A 359 -6.11 -6.51 5.15
C THR A 359 -7.01 -7.72 4.90
N GLN A 360 -6.78 -8.82 5.61
CA GLN A 360 -7.46 -10.10 5.37
C GLN A 360 -8.98 -10.01 5.58
N SER A 361 -9.46 -9.29 6.60
CA SER A 361 -10.89 -9.10 6.86
C SER A 361 -11.58 -8.36 5.70
N MET A 362 -10.95 -7.30 5.20
CA MET A 362 -11.46 -6.51 4.08
C MET A 362 -11.40 -7.28 2.75
N ARG A 363 -10.30 -7.98 2.47
CA ARG A 363 -10.16 -8.80 1.26
C ARG A 363 -11.23 -9.89 1.15
N ASN A 364 -11.60 -10.49 2.28
CA ASN A 364 -12.59 -11.56 2.33
C ASN A 364 -14.03 -11.04 2.48
N ARG A 365 -14.21 -9.72 2.54
CA ARG A 365 -15.53 -9.10 2.66
C ARG A 365 -16.38 -9.43 1.42
N PRO A 366 -17.62 -9.90 1.59
CA PRO A 366 -18.53 -10.16 0.47
C PRO A 366 -18.77 -8.90 -0.36
N GLY A 367 -18.69 -9.01 -1.69
CA GLY A 367 -18.95 -7.87 -2.59
C GLY A 367 -17.82 -6.83 -2.67
N ILE A 368 -16.67 -7.05 -2.01
CA ILE A 368 -15.57 -6.07 -1.95
C ILE A 368 -15.09 -5.59 -3.32
N ALA A 369 -15.13 -6.43 -4.35
CA ALA A 369 -14.75 -6.03 -5.71
C ALA A 369 -15.64 -4.89 -6.25
N GLY A 370 -16.95 -4.99 -6.04
CA GLY A 370 -17.91 -3.95 -6.44
C GLY A 370 -17.80 -2.70 -5.58
N GLU A 371 -17.57 -2.86 -4.28
CA GLU A 371 -17.37 -1.74 -3.35
C GLU A 371 -16.07 -0.98 -3.67
N LEU A 372 -14.96 -1.67 -3.94
CA LEU A 372 -13.71 -1.06 -4.38
C LEU A 372 -13.90 -0.29 -5.69
N HIS A 373 -14.67 -0.82 -6.64
CA HIS A 373 -14.98 -0.11 -7.87
C HIS A 373 -15.73 1.21 -7.59
N ARG A 374 -16.77 1.17 -6.74
CA ARG A 374 -17.51 2.38 -6.35
C ARG A 374 -16.64 3.39 -5.59
N LEU A 375 -15.80 2.91 -4.69
CA LEU A 375 -14.84 3.75 -3.94
C LEU A 375 -13.82 4.41 -4.88
N VAL A 376 -13.28 3.66 -5.85
CA VAL A 376 -12.41 4.23 -6.89
C VAL A 376 -13.16 5.30 -7.67
N SER A 377 -14.38 5.04 -8.15
CA SER A 377 -15.18 6.04 -8.85
C SER A 377 -15.44 7.29 -8.00
N ALA A 378 -15.70 7.13 -6.69
CA ALA A 378 -15.90 8.24 -5.77
C ALA A 378 -14.62 9.07 -5.58
N VAL A 379 -13.46 8.43 -5.49
CA VAL A 379 -12.15 9.12 -5.47
C VAL A 379 -11.91 9.91 -6.75
N LEU A 380 -12.21 9.33 -7.93
CA LEU A 380 -11.98 10.00 -9.21
C LEU A 380 -12.91 11.21 -9.47
N ALA A 381 -14.04 11.27 -8.76
CA ALA A 381 -15.00 12.37 -8.86
C ALA A 381 -14.57 13.63 -8.09
N ALA A 382 -13.50 13.55 -7.29
CA ALA A 382 -13.05 14.59 -6.36
C ALA A 382 -12.51 15.89 -6.98
#